data_AF-A0A7M3UGR0-F1
#
_entry.id   AF-A0A7M3UGR0-F1
#
_cell.length_a   1.000
_cell.length_b   1.000
_cell.length_c   1.000
_cell.angle_alpha   90.00
_cell.angle_beta   90.00
_cell.angle_gamma   90.00
#
_symmetry.space_group_name_H-M   'P 1'
#
loop_
_entity.id
_entity.type
_entity.pdbx_description
1 polymer ?
#
loop_
_entity_poly.entity_id
_entity_poly.type
_entity_poly.pdbx_seq_one_letter_code
_entity_poly.pdbx_strand_id
1 'polypeptide(L)'
;VKSTTLTNGLKYSLATGNWGDQKKAASSKAGVSQVLNRYTFASTLSHLRRTNTPIGRDGKIAKPRQLHNTHWGLVCPAETPEGQACGLVKNLALMCYITVGSPGHPIVDFMMQRQMELLEEYEPLSNPNATKIFVNGVWVGVHSQPAILTATVMSLRRKGLISYEVSLVRDIRDREFKIFTDAGRVCRPLFVVESNPRDQNFGNLVLTKQDVIDLDRDREMISSMDAQDREDQAV
;
A
#
# COMPACT_ATOMS: atom_id res chain seq x y z
N VAL A 1 34.54 -9.80 -1.81
CA VAL A 1 33.87 -9.45 -0.53
C VAL A 1 34.02 -10.63 0.42
N LYS A 2 34.56 -10.46 1.64
CA LYS A 2 34.62 -11.56 2.61
C LYS A 2 33.22 -11.85 3.11
N SER A 3 32.80 -13.12 3.15
CA SER A 3 31.45 -13.53 3.62
C SER A 3 31.11 -12.98 5.02
N THR A 4 32.12 -12.87 5.89
CA THR A 4 32.00 -12.28 7.23
C THR A 4 31.53 -10.83 7.24
N THR A 5 31.75 -10.08 6.16
CA THR A 5 31.36 -8.67 6.05
C THR A 5 29.84 -8.51 6.06
N LEU A 6 29.13 -9.38 5.31
CA LEU A 6 27.67 -9.35 5.23
C LEU A 6 27.05 -9.78 6.55
N THR A 7 27.49 -10.92 7.10
CA THR A 7 26.97 -11.46 8.37
C THR A 7 27.18 -10.48 9.52
N ASN A 8 28.39 -9.95 9.68
CA ASN A 8 28.70 -9.02 10.77
C ASN A 8 28.02 -7.67 10.58
N GLY A 9 27.90 -7.17 9.34
CA GLY A 9 27.20 -5.92 9.04
C GLY A 9 25.72 -5.98 9.39
N LEU A 10 25.02 -7.04 8.98
CA LEU A 10 23.60 -7.24 9.30
C LEU A 10 23.39 -7.45 10.80
N LYS A 11 24.19 -8.31 11.45
CA LYS A 11 24.12 -8.56 12.89
C LYS A 11 24.32 -7.26 13.69
N TYR A 12 25.30 -6.44 13.30
CA TYR A 12 25.56 -5.16 13.95
C TYR A 12 24.38 -4.19 13.80
N SER A 13 23.87 -4.01 12.58
CA SER A 13 22.80 -3.03 12.31
C SER A 13 21.50 -3.38 13.04
N LEU A 14 21.15 -4.67 13.08
CA LEU A 14 19.97 -5.17 13.78
C LEU A 14 20.13 -5.16 15.31
N ALA A 15 21.32 -5.45 15.84
CA ALA A 15 21.56 -5.48 17.28
C ALA A 15 21.67 -4.07 17.89
N THR A 16 22.30 -3.13 17.18
CA THR A 16 22.51 -1.76 17.67
C THR A 16 21.38 -0.80 17.30
N GLY A 17 20.62 -1.12 16.25
CA GLY A 17 19.59 -0.24 15.70
C GLY A 17 20.13 0.94 14.88
N ASN A 18 21.46 1.01 14.67
CA ASN A 18 22.10 1.98 13.80
C ASN A 18 22.10 1.45 12.36
N TRP A 19 21.35 2.11 11.49
CA TRP A 19 21.20 1.72 10.10
C TRP A 19 22.13 2.54 9.21
N GLY A 20 23.23 1.93 8.73
CA GLY A 20 24.21 2.57 7.86
C GLY A 20 25.65 2.08 8.05
N ASP A 21 26.61 2.80 7.46
CA ASP A 21 28.03 2.51 7.61
C ASP A 21 28.52 2.80 9.05
N GLN A 22 29.15 1.82 9.68
CA GLN A 22 29.71 1.91 11.02
C GLN A 22 30.71 3.07 11.16
N LYS A 23 31.48 3.35 10.10
CA LYS A 23 32.47 4.43 10.11
C LYS A 23 31.85 5.82 10.06
N LYS A 24 30.57 5.92 9.68
CA LYS A 24 29.80 7.17 9.58
C LYS A 24 28.60 7.16 10.54
N ALA A 25 28.82 6.69 11.76
CA ALA A 25 27.78 6.54 12.77
C ALA A 25 26.94 7.82 13.00
N ALA A 26 27.54 9.01 12.93
CA ALA A 26 26.83 10.29 13.07
C ALA A 26 25.82 10.59 11.95
N SER A 27 25.98 9.99 10.78
CA SER A 27 25.05 10.10 9.64
C SER A 27 24.08 8.90 9.57
N SER A 28 24.26 7.89 10.43
CA SER A 28 23.43 6.70 10.42
C SER A 28 22.06 6.96 11.06
N LYS A 29 21.02 6.32 10.53
CA LYS A 29 19.68 6.43 11.12
C LYS A 29 19.63 5.54 12.36
N ALA A 30 19.63 6.15 13.54
CA ALA A 30 19.57 5.44 14.82
C ALA A 30 18.13 5.03 15.19
N GLY A 31 18.00 3.97 15.98
CA GLY A 31 16.74 3.52 16.56
C GLY A 31 15.78 2.83 15.59
N VAL A 32 16.29 2.30 14.47
CA VAL A 32 15.50 1.54 13.48
C VAL A 32 15.12 0.16 14.02
N SER A 33 16.08 -0.54 14.63
CA SER A 33 15.85 -1.78 15.38
C SER A 33 15.78 -1.47 16.86
N GLN A 34 14.84 -2.09 17.57
CA GLN A 34 14.60 -1.88 18.99
C GLN A 34 14.36 -3.23 19.67
N VAL A 35 14.75 -3.33 20.94
CA VAL A 35 14.43 -4.52 21.75
C VAL A 35 12.91 -4.64 21.89
N LEU A 36 12.37 -5.79 21.52
CA LEU A 36 10.93 -6.04 21.57
C LEU A 36 10.42 -5.96 23.02
N ASN A 37 9.29 -5.29 23.20
CA ASN A 37 8.69 -5.10 24.52
C ASN A 37 7.83 -6.31 24.87
N ARG A 38 8.19 -7.03 25.94
CA ARG A 38 7.52 -8.25 26.41
C ARG A 38 6.83 -8.11 27.78
N TYR A 39 6.47 -6.90 28.22
CA TYR A 39 5.76 -6.73 29.50
C TYR A 39 4.40 -7.42 29.53
N THR A 40 3.62 -7.30 28.45
CA THR A 40 2.34 -7.99 28.26
C THR A 40 2.17 -8.45 26.81
N PHE A 41 1.19 -9.32 26.57
CA PHE A 41 0.84 -9.71 25.19
C PHE A 41 0.45 -8.47 24.35
N ALA A 42 -0.37 -7.58 24.91
CA ALA A 42 -0.79 -6.35 24.26
C ALA A 42 0.41 -5.41 23.97
N SER A 43 1.38 -5.29 24.89
CA SER A 43 2.57 -4.46 24.66
C SER A 43 3.41 -4.98 23.49
N THR A 44 3.48 -6.31 23.34
CA THR A 44 4.20 -6.97 22.25
C THR A 44 3.54 -6.65 20.91
N LEU A 45 2.21 -6.82 20.80
CA LEU A 45 1.47 -6.52 19.57
C LEU A 45 1.52 -5.04 19.20
N SER A 46 1.35 -4.14 20.17
CA SER A 46 1.46 -2.69 19.96
C SER A 46 2.85 -2.31 19.45
N HIS A 47 3.92 -2.88 20.03
CA HIS A 47 5.28 -2.56 19.62
C HIS A 47 5.56 -2.99 18.16
N LEU A 48 5.06 -4.16 17.74
CA LEU A 48 5.24 -4.64 16.36
C LEU A 48 4.50 -3.79 15.32
N ARG A 49 3.46 -3.05 15.71
CA ARG A 49 2.62 -2.25 14.81
C ARG A 49 2.90 -0.74 14.89
N ARG A 50 4.01 -0.39 15.54
CA ARG A 50 4.44 0.99 15.73
C ARG A 50 5.07 1.56 14.46
N THR A 51 4.73 2.80 14.14
CA THR A 51 5.35 3.63 13.11
C THR A 51 6.04 4.83 13.75
N ASN A 52 7.14 5.27 13.13
CA ASN A 52 7.95 6.36 13.67
C ASN A 52 8.21 7.41 12.59
N THR A 53 7.89 8.66 12.89
CA THR A 53 8.19 9.80 12.03
C THR A 53 9.67 10.18 12.21
N PRO A 54 10.50 10.23 11.14
CA PRO A 54 11.93 10.50 11.25
C PRO A 54 12.22 12.00 11.45
N ILE A 55 11.70 12.57 12.53
CA ILE A 55 11.88 13.98 12.91
C ILE A 55 12.55 14.03 14.28
N GLY A 56 13.48 14.97 14.45
CA GLY A 56 14.14 15.23 15.72
C GLY A 56 13.12 15.55 16.83
N ARG A 57 13.31 14.97 18.01
CA ARG A 57 12.36 15.09 19.13
C ARG A 57 12.44 16.45 19.83
N ASP A 58 13.55 17.16 19.64
CA ASP A 58 13.85 18.45 20.29
C ASP A 58 13.14 19.65 19.62
N GLY A 59 12.51 19.43 18.47
CA GLY A 59 11.78 20.46 17.75
C GLY A 59 10.41 20.79 18.37
N LYS A 60 10.16 22.08 18.62
CA LYS A 60 8.85 22.65 19.01
C LYS A 60 7.82 22.69 17.86
N ILE A 61 8.10 22.04 16.74
CA ILE A 61 7.23 22.07 15.56
C ILE A 61 5.99 21.22 15.86
N ALA A 62 4.83 21.87 16.02
CA ALA A 62 3.59 21.21 16.40
C ALA A 62 2.91 20.47 15.23
N LYS A 63 2.99 20.97 14.00
CA LYS A 63 2.23 20.43 12.84
C LYS A 63 2.42 18.91 12.62
N PRO A 64 3.65 18.34 12.63
CA PRO A 64 3.83 16.89 12.44
C PRO A 64 3.26 16.03 13.58
N ARG A 65 3.08 16.62 14.76
CA ARG A 65 2.56 15.96 15.96
C ARG A 65 1.03 15.94 16.01
N GLN A 66 0.38 16.78 15.22
CA GLN A 66 -1.08 16.85 15.17
C GLN A 66 -1.66 15.62 14.48
N LEU A 67 -2.84 15.21 14.93
CA LEU A 67 -3.63 14.20 14.25
C LEU A 67 -4.19 14.81 12.97
N HIS A 68 -3.81 14.25 11.82
CA HIS A 68 -4.28 14.67 10.52
C HIS A 68 -5.52 13.87 10.10
N ASN A 69 -6.45 14.50 9.38
CA ASN A 69 -7.71 13.86 8.97
C ASN A 69 -7.50 12.63 8.07
N THR A 70 -6.39 12.59 7.31
CA THR A 70 -6.07 11.43 6.46
C THR A 70 -5.68 10.18 7.25
N HIS A 71 -5.43 10.29 8.56
CA HIS A 71 -5.16 9.14 9.41
C HIS A 71 -6.39 8.28 9.70
N TRP A 72 -7.60 8.75 9.38
CA TRP A 72 -8.84 8.07 9.70
C TRP A 72 -8.85 6.62 9.18
N GLY A 73 -8.94 5.67 10.11
CA GLY A 73 -8.93 4.24 9.82
C GLY A 73 -7.58 3.69 9.34
N LEU A 74 -6.51 4.47 9.37
CA LEU A 74 -5.13 4.07 9.02
C LEU A 74 -4.20 4.03 10.25
N VAL A 75 -4.38 4.98 11.16
CA VAL A 75 -3.55 5.13 12.36
C VAL A 75 -4.48 5.28 13.57
N CYS A 76 -4.09 4.72 14.70
CA CYS A 76 -4.83 4.86 15.96
C CYS A 76 -4.84 6.34 16.38
N PRO A 77 -6.02 6.93 16.66
CA PRO A 77 -6.11 8.35 17.04
C PRO A 77 -5.63 8.62 18.47
N ALA A 78 -5.63 7.62 19.35
CA ALA A 78 -5.34 7.77 20.77
C ALA A 78 -3.98 7.20 21.20
N GLU A 79 -3.48 6.18 20.48
CA GLU A 79 -2.25 5.47 20.88
C GLU A 79 -1.00 6.20 20.39
N THR A 80 -0.41 7.00 21.29
CA THR A 80 0.89 7.66 21.12
C THR A 80 1.57 7.78 22.49
N PRO A 81 2.89 7.66 22.60
CA PRO A 81 3.57 7.82 23.88
C PRO A 81 3.45 9.26 24.39
N GLU A 82 3.37 9.42 25.70
CA GLU A 82 3.45 10.72 26.35
C GLU A 82 4.88 11.31 26.27
N GLY A 83 5.00 12.62 26.47
CA GLY A 83 6.28 13.33 26.48
C GLY A 83 6.78 13.73 25.09
N GLN A 84 8.10 13.77 24.91
CA GLN A 84 8.75 14.39 23.74
C GLN A 84 8.47 13.67 22.40
N ALA A 85 8.02 12.41 22.44
CA ALA A 85 7.69 11.62 21.24
C ALA A 85 6.19 11.68 20.87
N CYS A 86 5.37 12.39 21.65
CA CYS A 86 3.93 12.51 21.40
C CYS A 86 3.66 13.04 19.99
N GLY A 87 2.79 12.32 19.26
CA GLY A 87 2.41 12.60 17.88
C GLY A 87 3.47 12.26 16.83
N LEU A 88 4.70 11.90 17.20
CA LEU A 88 5.75 11.45 16.26
C LEU A 88 5.79 9.94 16.13
N VAL A 89 5.59 9.25 17.25
CA VAL A 89 5.42 7.80 17.30
C VAL A 89 3.92 7.51 17.30
N LYS A 90 3.49 6.69 16.34
CA LYS A 90 2.08 6.38 16.08
C LYS A 90 1.91 4.88 15.91
N ASN A 91 0.69 4.38 16.06
CA ASN A 91 0.39 2.96 15.90
C ASN A 91 -0.60 2.73 14.77
N LEU A 92 -0.43 1.66 13.99
CA LEU A 92 -1.37 1.31 12.92
C LEU A 92 -2.74 0.93 13.48
N ALA A 93 -3.83 1.31 12.80
CA ALA A 93 -5.17 0.90 13.21
C ALA A 93 -5.43 -0.59 12.90
N LEU A 94 -6.42 -1.18 13.56
CA LEU A 94 -6.63 -2.64 13.60
C LEU A 94 -6.65 -3.32 12.23
N MET A 95 -7.45 -2.83 11.28
CA MET A 95 -7.63 -3.44 9.95
C MET A 95 -6.62 -2.96 8.90
N CYS A 96 -5.62 -2.17 9.29
CA CYS A 96 -4.66 -1.63 8.32
C CYS A 96 -3.68 -2.69 7.86
N TYR A 97 -3.35 -2.64 6.58
CA TYR A 97 -2.27 -3.41 5.98
C TYR A 97 -1.33 -2.47 5.23
N ILE A 98 -0.09 -2.92 5.01
CA ILE A 98 0.93 -2.19 4.26
C ILE A 98 1.20 -2.96 2.97
N THR A 99 1.20 -2.25 1.84
CA THR A 99 1.47 -2.87 0.53
C THR A 99 2.90 -3.42 0.46
N VAL A 100 3.06 -4.61 -0.11
CA VAL A 100 4.38 -5.20 -0.40
C VAL A 100 4.90 -4.77 -1.77
N GLY A 101 3.99 -4.38 -2.66
CA GLY A 101 4.29 -3.86 -3.98
C GLY A 101 4.31 -4.95 -5.06
N SER A 102 4.07 -4.53 -6.30
CA SER A 102 4.03 -5.39 -7.47
C SER A 102 4.69 -4.70 -8.66
N PRO A 103 5.23 -5.47 -9.64
CA PRO A 103 5.81 -4.88 -10.84
C PRO A 103 4.77 -4.06 -11.60
N GLY A 104 5.12 -2.84 -12.01
CA GLY A 104 4.23 -1.94 -12.73
C GLY A 104 4.15 -2.18 -14.24
N HIS A 105 5.16 -2.84 -14.82
CA HIS A 105 5.27 -3.04 -16.27
C HIS A 105 4.07 -3.76 -16.92
N PRO A 106 3.52 -4.86 -16.34
CA PRO A 106 2.34 -5.52 -16.92
C PRO A 106 1.10 -4.62 -17.03
N ILE A 107 0.98 -3.62 -16.14
CA ILE A 107 -0.14 -2.68 -16.15
C ILE A 107 0.04 -1.69 -17.32
N VAL A 108 1.28 -1.29 -17.61
CA VAL A 108 1.60 -0.43 -18.76
C VAL A 108 1.24 -1.12 -20.07
N ASP A 109 1.69 -2.36 -20.25
CA ASP A 109 1.41 -3.14 -21.47
C ASP A 109 -0.09 -3.35 -21.67
N PHE A 110 -0.81 -3.65 -20.59
CA PHE A 110 -2.27 -3.76 -20.63
C PHE A 110 -2.95 -2.44 -21.05
N MET A 111 -2.46 -1.30 -20.56
CA MET A 111 -3.00 0.00 -20.93
C MET A 111 -2.72 0.34 -22.40
N MET A 112 -1.55 -0.01 -22.92
CA MET A 112 -1.23 0.15 -24.36
C MET A 112 -2.22 -0.63 -25.24
N GLN A 113 -2.52 -1.88 -24.87
CA GLN A 113 -3.53 -2.69 -25.57
C GLN A 113 -4.96 -2.11 -25.49
N ARG A 114 -5.20 -1.20 -24.56
CA ARG A 114 -6.48 -0.49 -24.36
C ARG A 114 -6.44 0.94 -24.92
N GLN A 115 -5.64 1.19 -25.97
CA GLN A 115 -5.59 2.46 -26.69
C GLN A 115 -5.06 3.63 -25.84
N MET A 116 -4.16 3.33 -24.88
CA MET A 116 -3.29 4.36 -24.31
C MET A 116 -2.19 4.69 -25.32
N GLU A 117 -2.06 5.97 -25.65
CA GLU A 117 -0.96 6.49 -26.47
C GLU A 117 0.27 6.68 -25.56
N LEU A 118 1.45 6.23 -26.00
CA LEU A 118 2.69 6.48 -25.26
C LEU A 118 3.03 7.96 -25.28
N LEU A 119 3.76 8.39 -24.26
CA LEU A 119 4.24 9.77 -24.19
C LEU A 119 5.09 10.16 -25.41
N GLU A 120 5.88 9.22 -25.95
CA GLU A 120 6.73 9.46 -27.12
C GLU A 120 5.94 9.71 -28.42
N GLU A 121 4.73 9.15 -28.50
CA GLU A 121 3.84 9.26 -29.66
C GLU A 121 2.80 10.38 -29.48
N TYR A 122 2.69 10.94 -28.27
CA TYR A 122 1.68 11.92 -27.92
C TYR A 122 2.00 13.29 -28.53
N GLU A 123 1.08 13.79 -29.36
CA GLU A 123 1.13 15.14 -29.89
C GLU A 123 0.12 16.07 -29.17
N PRO A 124 0.60 17.05 -28.38
CA PRO A 124 -0.28 17.89 -27.55
C PRO A 124 -1.28 18.74 -28.34
N LEU A 125 -0.92 19.13 -29.56
CA LEU A 125 -1.78 19.93 -30.44
C LEU A 125 -2.97 19.12 -30.96
N SER A 126 -2.76 17.83 -31.22
CA SER A 126 -3.77 16.91 -31.75
C SER A 126 -4.76 16.49 -30.67
N ASN A 127 -4.31 16.29 -29.43
CA ASN A 127 -5.12 15.80 -28.31
C ASN A 127 -4.94 16.65 -27.02
N PRO A 128 -5.37 17.93 -27.00
CA PRO A 128 -5.13 18.83 -25.87
C PRO A 128 -5.94 18.49 -24.61
N ASN A 129 -7.01 17.70 -24.76
CA ASN A 129 -7.91 17.32 -23.66
C ASN A 129 -7.68 15.90 -23.14
N ALA A 130 -6.64 15.21 -23.61
CA ALA A 130 -6.32 13.88 -23.14
C ALA A 130 -5.95 13.86 -21.65
N THR A 131 -6.25 12.75 -20.98
CA THR A 131 -5.91 12.53 -19.58
C THR A 131 -4.55 11.87 -19.47
N LYS A 132 -3.68 12.44 -18.63
CA LYS A 132 -2.32 11.92 -18.40
C LYS A 132 -2.38 10.69 -17.53
N ILE A 133 -1.62 9.66 -17.87
CA ILE A 133 -1.56 8.42 -17.09
C ILE A 133 -0.19 8.34 -16.41
N PHE A 134 -0.23 8.20 -15.09
CA PHE A 134 0.95 8.07 -14.25
C PHE A 134 1.01 6.68 -13.63
N VAL A 135 2.19 6.06 -13.66
CA VAL A 135 2.49 4.81 -12.93
C VAL A 135 3.66 5.08 -12.00
N ASN A 136 3.43 4.97 -10.69
CA ASN A 136 4.43 5.25 -9.64
C ASN A 136 5.11 6.63 -9.80
N GLY A 137 4.32 7.63 -10.24
CA GLY A 137 4.77 9.00 -10.46
C GLY A 137 5.44 9.27 -11.82
N VAL A 138 5.68 8.25 -12.64
CA VAL A 138 6.21 8.41 -14.00
C VAL A 138 5.05 8.65 -14.97
N TRP A 139 5.13 9.69 -15.79
CA TRP A 139 4.16 9.93 -16.87
C TRP A 139 4.44 8.96 -18.02
N VAL A 140 3.54 8.00 -18.22
CA VAL A 140 3.73 6.91 -19.19
C VAL A 140 3.08 7.25 -20.54
N GLY A 141 1.93 7.90 -20.50
CA GLY A 141 1.15 8.15 -21.71
C GLY A 141 -0.11 8.96 -21.45
N VAL A 142 -0.97 9.01 -22.46
CA VAL A 142 -2.26 9.69 -22.39
C VAL A 142 -3.38 8.80 -22.88
N HIS A 143 -4.61 9.15 -22.49
CA HIS A 143 -5.80 8.47 -22.98
C HIS A 143 -6.94 9.47 -23.16
N SER A 144 -7.65 9.36 -24.29
CA SER A 144 -8.76 10.26 -24.65
C SER A 144 -10.03 10.00 -23.82
N GLN A 145 -10.29 8.74 -23.47
CA GLN A 145 -11.49 8.30 -22.72
C GLN A 145 -11.14 7.68 -21.33
N PRO A 146 -10.64 8.46 -20.36
CA PRO A 146 -10.16 7.94 -19.08
C PRO A 146 -11.23 7.24 -18.24
N ALA A 147 -12.51 7.60 -18.40
CA ALA A 147 -13.59 7.03 -17.60
C ALA A 147 -13.75 5.52 -17.86
N ILE A 148 -13.65 5.11 -19.12
CA ILE A 148 -13.76 3.71 -19.54
C ILE A 148 -12.53 2.93 -19.09
N LEU A 149 -11.34 3.52 -19.26
CA LEU A 149 -10.09 2.91 -18.81
C LEU A 149 -10.08 2.69 -17.30
N THR A 150 -10.41 3.71 -16.50
CA THR A 150 -10.46 3.60 -15.03
C THR A 150 -11.48 2.53 -14.60
N ALA A 151 -12.67 2.49 -15.19
CA ALA A 151 -13.68 1.48 -14.87
C ALA A 151 -13.20 0.06 -15.22
N THR A 152 -12.52 -0.10 -16.35
CA THR A 152 -11.95 -1.38 -16.79
C THR A 152 -10.87 -1.87 -15.83
N VAL A 153 -9.90 -1.03 -15.50
CA VAL A 153 -8.80 -1.38 -14.58
C VAL A 153 -9.33 -1.66 -13.17
N MET A 154 -10.33 -0.88 -12.71
CA MET A 154 -10.98 -1.14 -11.43
C MET A 154 -11.71 -2.49 -11.40
N SER A 155 -12.38 -2.87 -12.49
CA SER A 155 -13.04 -4.17 -12.63
C SER A 155 -12.04 -5.32 -12.59
N LEU A 156 -10.90 -5.19 -13.30
CA LEU A 156 -9.82 -6.19 -13.26
C LEU A 156 -9.24 -6.37 -11.85
N ARG A 157 -9.04 -5.26 -11.12
CA ARG A 157 -8.61 -5.31 -9.72
C ARG A 157 -9.64 -6.02 -8.83
N ARG A 158 -10.94 -5.76 -9.02
CA ARG A 158 -12.01 -6.43 -8.26
C ARG A 158 -12.12 -7.93 -8.55
N LYS A 159 -11.76 -8.36 -9.76
CA LYS A 159 -11.70 -9.78 -10.17
C LYS A 159 -10.42 -10.50 -9.73
N GLY A 160 -9.48 -9.80 -9.10
CA GLY A 160 -8.20 -10.38 -8.68
C GLY A 160 -7.16 -10.57 -9.79
N LEU A 161 -7.45 -10.15 -11.04
CA LEU A 161 -6.48 -10.23 -12.15
C LEU A 161 -5.33 -9.22 -11.98
N ILE A 162 -5.62 -8.10 -11.32
CA ILE A 162 -4.62 -7.14 -10.85
C ILE A 162 -4.64 -7.21 -9.33
N SER A 163 -3.45 -7.17 -8.72
CA SER A 163 -3.32 -7.18 -7.25
C SER A 163 -4.21 -6.11 -6.60
N TYR A 164 -4.90 -6.50 -5.54
CA TYR A 164 -5.74 -5.60 -4.73
C TYR A 164 -4.94 -4.46 -4.09
N GLU A 165 -3.61 -4.59 -4.00
CA GLU A 165 -2.69 -3.57 -3.51
C GLU A 165 -2.51 -2.38 -4.48
N VAL A 166 -2.86 -2.56 -5.75
CA VAL A 166 -2.74 -1.50 -6.75
C VAL A 166 -3.77 -0.40 -6.46
N SER A 167 -3.29 0.80 -6.17
CA SER A 167 -4.15 1.97 -5.95
C SER A 167 -4.39 2.70 -7.27
N LEU A 168 -5.66 3.03 -7.52
CA LEU A 168 -6.12 3.71 -8.71
C LEU A 168 -6.77 5.01 -8.27
N VAL A 169 -6.26 6.15 -8.74
CA VAL A 169 -6.77 7.48 -8.41
C VAL A 169 -7.00 8.25 -9.70
N ARG A 170 -8.24 8.63 -9.97
CA ARG A 170 -8.58 9.50 -11.09
C ARG A 170 -8.85 10.91 -10.59
N ASP A 171 -7.95 11.83 -10.91
CA ASP A 171 -8.14 13.25 -10.67
C ASP A 171 -8.78 13.89 -11.92
N ILE A 172 -10.03 14.30 -11.77
CA ILE A 172 -10.80 14.88 -12.87
C ILE A 172 -10.38 16.33 -13.14
N ARG A 173 -9.94 17.06 -12.10
CA ARG A 173 -9.59 18.47 -12.19
C ARG A 173 -8.28 18.64 -12.96
N ASP A 174 -7.27 17.88 -12.55
CA ASP A 174 -5.94 17.95 -13.16
C ASP A 174 -5.83 17.07 -14.42
N ARG A 175 -6.89 16.29 -14.71
CA ARG A 175 -6.96 15.32 -15.81
C ARG A 175 -5.81 14.32 -15.74
N GLU A 176 -5.70 13.67 -14.59
CA GLU A 176 -4.66 12.68 -14.31
C GLU A 176 -5.28 11.38 -13.83
N PHE A 177 -4.78 10.27 -14.35
CA PHE A 177 -5.05 8.94 -13.84
C PHE A 177 -3.76 8.38 -13.25
N LYS A 178 -3.71 8.28 -11.92
CA LYS A 178 -2.54 7.87 -11.14
C LYS A 178 -2.72 6.44 -10.66
N ILE A 179 -1.74 5.61 -10.98
CA ILE A 179 -1.67 4.21 -10.58
C ILE A 179 -0.43 4.04 -9.70
N PHE A 180 -0.62 3.41 -8.54
CA PHE A 180 0.47 3.10 -7.61
C PHE A 180 0.52 1.60 -7.37
N THR A 181 1.69 1.02 -7.65
CA THR A 181 2.05 -0.38 -7.40
C THR A 181 3.18 -0.51 -6.37
N ASP A 182 3.68 0.61 -5.85
CA ASP A 182 4.80 0.64 -4.89
C ASP A 182 4.46 0.02 -3.53
N ALA A 183 5.50 -0.41 -2.82
CA ALA A 183 5.45 -0.89 -1.44
C ALA A 183 5.32 0.26 -0.43
N GLY A 184 4.88 -0.05 0.80
CA GLY A 184 4.91 0.89 1.92
C GLY A 184 3.69 1.81 2.03
N ARG A 185 2.69 1.68 1.15
CA ARG A 185 1.42 2.41 1.27
C ARG A 185 0.56 1.76 2.35
N VAL A 186 -0.04 2.57 3.23
CA VAL A 186 -0.96 2.07 4.26
C VAL A 186 -2.37 2.05 3.68
N CYS A 187 -2.99 0.88 3.69
CA CYS A 187 -4.31 0.65 3.13
C CYS A 187 -5.24 0.04 4.20
N ARG A 188 -6.56 0.13 3.96
CA ARG A 188 -7.59 -0.48 4.81
C ARG A 188 -8.69 -1.09 3.93
N PRO A 189 -9.25 -2.25 4.31
CA PRO A 189 -10.37 -2.84 3.61
C PRO A 189 -11.63 -1.99 3.79
N LEU A 190 -12.46 -1.96 2.77
CA LEU A 190 -13.75 -1.27 2.76
C LEU A 190 -14.76 -2.12 1.99
N PHE A 191 -16.02 -2.08 2.41
CA PHE A 191 -17.10 -2.68 1.67
C PHE A 191 -17.42 -1.87 0.41
N VAL A 192 -17.70 -2.58 -0.68
CA VAL A 192 -18.14 -1.99 -1.93
C VAL A 192 -19.66 -1.97 -1.98
N VAL A 193 -20.23 -0.81 -2.28
CA VAL A 193 -21.66 -0.61 -2.54
C VAL A 193 -21.86 -0.52 -4.05
N GLU A 194 -22.87 -1.22 -4.58
CA GLU A 194 -23.20 -1.13 -6.00
C GLU A 194 -23.79 0.25 -6.30
N SER A 195 -23.17 0.93 -7.26
CA SER A 195 -23.43 2.35 -7.57
C SER A 195 -24.06 2.53 -8.95
N ASN A 196 -24.17 1.48 -9.76
CA ASN A 196 -24.80 1.52 -11.06
C ASN A 196 -26.34 1.48 -10.91
N PRO A 197 -27.07 2.55 -11.28
CA PRO A 197 -28.53 2.59 -11.13
C PRO A 197 -29.28 1.55 -11.98
N ARG A 198 -28.62 0.94 -12.97
CA ARG A 198 -29.20 -0.11 -13.82
C ARG A 198 -29.08 -1.50 -13.21
N ASP A 199 -28.27 -1.64 -12.18
CA ASP A 199 -28.10 -2.92 -11.49
C ASP A 199 -29.29 -3.14 -10.54
N GLN A 200 -29.78 -4.38 -10.46
CA GLN A 200 -30.83 -4.75 -9.51
C GLN A 200 -30.36 -4.57 -8.07
N ASN A 201 -29.05 -4.67 -7.82
CA ASN A 201 -28.47 -4.52 -6.49
C ASN A 201 -28.07 -3.06 -6.14
N PHE A 202 -28.51 -2.07 -6.92
CA PHE A 202 -28.18 -0.66 -6.70
C PHE A 202 -28.43 -0.21 -5.25
N GLY A 203 -27.41 0.40 -4.63
CA GLY A 203 -27.47 0.92 -3.26
C GLY A 203 -27.19 -0.13 -2.17
N ASN A 204 -27.04 -1.40 -2.52
CA ASN A 204 -26.73 -2.47 -1.58
C ASN A 204 -25.26 -2.88 -1.64
N LEU A 205 -24.83 -3.64 -0.63
CA LEU A 205 -23.50 -4.24 -0.60
C LEU A 205 -23.32 -5.25 -1.74
N VAL A 206 -22.15 -5.20 -2.37
CA VAL A 206 -21.73 -6.22 -3.35
C VAL A 206 -21.42 -7.54 -2.64
N LEU A 207 -20.88 -7.48 -1.42
CA LEU A 207 -20.64 -8.66 -0.60
C LEU A 207 -21.95 -9.20 -0.05
N THR A 208 -22.29 -10.43 -0.43
CA THR A 208 -23.47 -11.16 0.03
C THR A 208 -23.12 -12.20 1.10
N LYS A 209 -24.14 -12.70 1.81
CA LYS A 209 -23.93 -13.83 2.76
C LYS A 209 -23.45 -15.09 2.04
N GLN A 210 -23.85 -15.28 0.79
CA GLN A 210 -23.44 -16.45 0.00
C GLN A 210 -21.93 -16.41 -0.25
N ASP A 211 -21.38 -15.25 -0.60
CA ASP A 211 -19.94 -15.07 -0.80
C ASP A 211 -19.13 -15.41 0.47
N VAL A 212 -19.64 -15.05 1.65
CA VAL A 212 -18.99 -15.38 2.93
C VAL A 212 -19.00 -16.89 3.18
N ILE A 213 -20.12 -17.55 2.91
CA ILE A 213 -20.25 -19.01 3.04
C ILE A 213 -19.29 -19.71 2.08
N ASP A 214 -19.18 -19.22 0.84
CA ASP A 214 -18.28 -19.81 -0.15
C ASP A 214 -16.81 -19.59 0.22
N LEU A 215 -16.45 -18.41 0.75
CA LEU A 215 -15.10 -18.16 1.30
C LEU A 215 -14.76 -19.07 2.48
N ASP A 216 -15.71 -19.34 3.38
CA ASP A 216 -15.50 -20.26 4.50
C ASP A 216 -15.30 -21.70 4.01
N ARG A 217 -16.06 -22.13 2.99
CA ARG A 217 -15.88 -23.44 2.33
C ARG A 217 -14.52 -23.56 1.65
N ASP A 218 -14.09 -22.54 0.92
CA ASP A 218 -12.79 -22.52 0.25
C ASP A 218 -11.66 -22.62 1.29
N ARG A 219 -11.80 -21.93 2.42
CA ARG A 219 -10.83 -22.01 3.52
C ARG A 219 -10.75 -23.41 4.13
N GLU A 220 -11.88 -24.08 4.32
CA GLU A 220 -11.93 -25.46 4.80
C GLU A 220 -11.28 -26.41 3.78
N MET A 221 -11.60 -26.29 2.49
CA MET A 221 -10.96 -27.06 1.42
C MET A 221 -9.44 -26.90 1.46
N ILE A 222 -8.92 -25.66 1.42
CA ILE A 222 -7.48 -25.41 1.44
C ILE A 222 -6.83 -26.05 2.67
N SER A 223 -7.48 -25.96 3.84
CA SER A 223 -6.96 -26.56 5.07
C SER A 223 -6.87 -28.09 5.01
N SER A 224 -7.78 -28.72 4.26
CA SER A 224 -7.88 -30.18 4.07
C SER A 224 -7.05 -30.73 2.90
N MET A 225 -6.55 -29.87 2.01
CA MET A 225 -5.69 -30.28 0.90
C MET A 225 -4.28 -30.66 1.38
N ASP A 226 -3.77 -31.77 0.86
CA ASP A 226 -2.40 -32.22 1.10
C ASP A 226 -1.38 -31.27 0.46
N ALA A 227 -0.14 -31.29 0.95
CA ALA A 227 0.92 -30.36 0.53
C ALA A 227 1.23 -30.43 -0.98
N GLN A 228 1.03 -31.60 -1.60
CA GLN A 228 1.25 -31.82 -3.03
C GLN A 228 0.17 -31.12 -3.88
N ASP A 229 -1.09 -31.23 -3.49
CA ASP A 229 -2.22 -30.63 -4.22
C ASP A 229 -2.24 -29.10 -4.12
N ARG A 230 -1.61 -28.55 -3.08
CA ARG A 230 -1.44 -27.09 -2.91
C ARG A 230 -0.41 -26.49 -3.86
N GLU A 231 0.61 -27.26 -4.27
CA GLU A 231 1.61 -26.80 -5.25
C GLU A 231 1.04 -26.78 -6.67
N ASP A 232 0.22 -27.77 -7.03
CA ASP A 232 -0.36 -27.90 -8.38
C ASP A 232 -1.42 -26.82 -8.70
N GLN A 233 -2.09 -26.24 -7.69
CA GLN A 233 -3.04 -25.14 -7.86
C GLN A 233 -2.41 -23.74 -7.77
N ALA A 234 -1.13 -23.63 -7.41
CA ALA A 234 -0.45 -22.34 -7.26
C ALA A 234 0.20 -21.82 -8.57
N VAL A 235 0.03 -22.55 -9.68
CA VAL A 235 0.58 -22.25 -11.01
C VAL A 235 -0.43 -21.53 -11.90
#